data_AF-X1GBF6-F1
#
_entry.id   AF-X1GBF6-F1
#
_cell.length_a   1.000
_cell.length_b   1.000
_cell.length_c   1.000
_cell.angle_alpha   90.00
_cell.angle_beta   90.00
_cell.angle_gamma   90.00
#
_symmetry.space_group_name_H-M   'P 1'
#
loop_
_entity.id
_entity.type
_entity.pdbx_description
1 polymer ?
#
loop_
_entity_poly.entity_id
_entity_poly.type
_entity_poly.pdbx_seq_one_letter_code
_entity_poly.pdbx_strand_id
1 'polypeptide(L)'
;MKEKGEYADAGVDYTKIEPFKQVMVEVGKQTLSFPNRHMVFIVSDVLHAHGAVFEYRGGLAHLWCNTQEGLGNKNWIAEWMYQFAGTGKTYYESIGIDTVLMSVNDVIAQGAMPVVYTDEVAVGDSEWFQDEKRARDLAKGFYTVCKMVGMALPAGESPSLRYLIKAEPPIKNAPSLSGCVTGI
;
A
#
# COMPACT_ATOMS: atom_id res chain seq x y z
N MET A 1 13.63 -27.86 -14.94
CA MET A 1 13.33 -26.61 -14.19
C MET A 1 13.08 -25.54 -15.24
N LYS A 2 12.00 -24.75 -15.15
CA LYS A 2 11.90 -23.53 -15.96
C LYS A 2 13.08 -22.64 -15.54
N GLU A 3 13.89 -22.20 -16.51
CA GLU A 3 14.95 -21.23 -16.24
C GLU A 3 14.32 -19.99 -15.60
N LYS A 4 14.96 -19.46 -14.56
CA LYS A 4 14.62 -18.15 -14.02
C LYS A 4 14.90 -17.12 -15.11
N GLY A 5 13.98 -16.18 -15.31
CA GLY A 5 14.19 -15.09 -16.25
C GLY A 5 15.26 -14.12 -15.74
N GLU A 6 15.90 -13.37 -16.64
CA GLU A 6 16.98 -12.41 -16.32
C GLU A 6 16.57 -11.39 -15.24
N TYR A 7 15.29 -10.97 -15.22
CA TYR A 7 14.73 -10.12 -14.16
C TYR A 7 14.71 -10.80 -12.78
N ALA A 8 14.37 -12.09 -12.72
CA ALA A 8 14.36 -12.85 -11.46
C ALA A 8 15.78 -13.03 -10.93
N ASP A 9 16.77 -13.21 -11.81
CA ASP A 9 18.18 -13.27 -11.42
C ASP A 9 18.71 -11.91 -10.93
N ALA A 10 18.23 -10.81 -11.52
CA ALA A 10 18.45 -9.46 -11.02
C ALA A 10 17.74 -9.14 -9.69
N GLY A 11 16.87 -10.03 -9.20
CA GLY A 11 16.17 -9.91 -7.91
C GLY A 11 14.72 -9.45 -8.00
N VAL A 12 14.12 -9.42 -9.20
CA VAL A 12 12.72 -9.07 -9.42
C VAL A 12 11.96 -10.28 -9.96
N ASP A 13 11.34 -11.05 -9.06
CA ASP A 13 10.60 -12.25 -9.43
C ASP A 13 9.09 -12.00 -9.38
N TYR A 14 8.50 -11.68 -10.53
CA TYR A 14 7.06 -11.41 -10.65
C TYR A 14 6.18 -12.57 -10.18
N THR A 15 6.66 -13.81 -10.26
CA THR A 15 5.88 -14.97 -9.78
C THR A 15 5.71 -14.97 -8.27
N LYS A 16 6.64 -14.35 -7.54
CA LYS A 16 6.58 -14.16 -6.08
C LYS A 16 5.78 -12.93 -5.68
N ILE A 17 5.73 -11.91 -6.53
CA ILE A 17 5.01 -10.64 -6.30
C ILE A 17 3.50 -10.77 -6.60
N GLU A 18 3.14 -11.58 -7.60
CA GLU A 18 1.77 -11.70 -8.10
C GLU A 18 0.70 -12.03 -7.01
N PRO A 19 0.93 -12.96 -6.07
CA PRO A 19 -0.04 -13.24 -5.01
C PRO A 19 -0.34 -12.01 -4.13
N PHE A 20 0.69 -11.22 -3.81
CA PHE A 20 0.54 -9.97 -3.07
C PHE A 20 -0.32 -8.97 -3.86
N LYS A 21 -0.02 -8.79 -5.15
CA LYS A 21 -0.80 -7.90 -6.03
C LYS A 21 -2.27 -8.29 -6.10
N GLN A 22 -2.57 -9.58 -6.16
CA GLN A 22 -3.96 -10.06 -6.18
C GLN A 22 -4.72 -9.70 -4.91
N VAL A 23 -4.11 -9.86 -3.74
CA VAL A 23 -4.70 -9.44 -2.45
C VAL A 23 -4.97 -7.93 -2.44
N MET A 24 -4.00 -7.13 -2.91
CA MET A 24 -4.12 -5.68 -2.96
C MET A 24 -5.21 -5.21 -3.93
N VAL A 25 -5.31 -5.83 -5.11
CA VAL A 25 -6.35 -5.56 -6.11
C VAL A 25 -7.74 -5.94 -5.57
N GLU A 26 -7.86 -7.06 -4.87
CA GLU A 26 -9.12 -7.48 -4.24
C GLU A 26 -9.61 -6.44 -3.23
N VAL A 27 -8.70 -5.93 -2.39
CA VAL A 27 -9.02 -4.86 -1.43
C VAL A 27 -9.33 -3.56 -2.15
N GLY A 28 -8.51 -3.13 -3.12
CA GLY A 28 -8.68 -1.87 -3.84
C GLY A 28 -10.05 -1.77 -4.51
N LYS A 29 -10.53 -2.85 -5.14
CA LYS A 29 -11.87 -2.92 -5.74
C LYS A 29 -13.00 -2.63 -4.76
N GLN A 30 -12.86 -3.01 -3.50
CA GLN A 30 -13.88 -2.78 -2.47
C GLN A 30 -13.98 -1.31 -2.04
N THR A 31 -12.96 -0.50 -2.33
CA THR A 31 -12.85 0.89 -1.88
C THR A 31 -13.33 1.92 -2.90
N LEU A 32 -13.53 1.52 -4.17
CA LEU A 32 -13.69 2.44 -5.31
C LEU A 32 -14.84 3.44 -5.18
N SER A 33 -15.89 3.10 -4.45
CA SER A 33 -17.07 3.96 -4.25
C SER A 33 -17.00 4.81 -2.98
N PHE A 34 -16.01 4.61 -2.12
CA PHE A 34 -15.87 5.35 -0.86
C PHE A 34 -15.80 6.88 -1.06
N PRO A 35 -15.03 7.42 -2.04
CA PRO A 35 -14.92 8.86 -2.22
C PRO A 35 -16.18 9.52 -2.81
N ASN A 36 -17.18 8.74 -3.26
CA ASN A 36 -18.42 9.29 -3.84
C ASN A 36 -19.16 10.23 -2.88
N ARG A 37 -18.98 10.05 -1.56
CA ARG A 37 -19.53 10.94 -0.53
C ARG A 37 -19.00 12.38 -0.61
N HIS A 38 -17.85 12.57 -1.26
CA HIS A 38 -17.20 13.85 -1.52
C HIS A 38 -17.38 14.30 -2.98
N MET A 39 -18.31 13.67 -3.71
CA MET A 39 -18.51 13.88 -5.15
C MET A 39 -17.27 13.56 -6.00
N VAL A 40 -16.33 12.78 -5.47
CA VAL A 40 -15.17 12.28 -6.21
C VAL A 40 -15.40 10.84 -6.61
N PHE A 41 -15.26 10.54 -7.89
CA PHE A 41 -15.57 9.24 -8.47
C PHE A 41 -14.33 8.66 -9.14
N ILE A 42 -14.02 7.41 -8.84
CA ILE A 42 -13.00 6.67 -9.59
C ILE A 42 -13.57 6.31 -10.97
N VAL A 43 -12.85 6.67 -12.03
CA VAL A 43 -13.25 6.39 -13.42
C VAL A 43 -12.86 4.96 -13.76
N SER A 44 -13.82 4.04 -13.59
CA SER A 44 -13.64 2.60 -13.83
C SER A 44 -13.24 2.24 -15.25
N ASP A 45 -13.67 3.04 -16.24
CA ASP A 45 -13.51 2.75 -17.67
C ASP A 45 -12.05 2.88 -18.16
N VAL A 46 -11.22 3.57 -17.36
CA VAL A 46 -9.78 3.75 -17.61
C VAL A 46 -8.92 3.17 -16.48
N LEU A 47 -9.52 2.34 -15.62
CA LEU A 47 -8.77 1.67 -14.55
C LEU A 47 -7.92 0.57 -15.17
N HIS A 48 -6.63 0.86 -15.36
CA HIS A 48 -5.65 -0.06 -15.93
C HIS A 48 -4.52 -0.34 -14.94
N ALA A 49 -3.69 -1.33 -15.25
CA ALA A 49 -2.61 -1.81 -14.40
C ALA A 49 -1.49 -0.78 -14.08
N HIS A 50 -1.63 0.48 -14.48
CA HIS A 50 -0.60 1.52 -14.34
C HIS A 50 -1.08 2.79 -13.62
N GLY A 51 -2.29 2.80 -13.05
CA GLY A 51 -2.75 3.94 -12.29
C GLY A 51 -4.27 4.02 -12.14
N ALA A 52 -4.72 5.11 -11.53
CA ALA A 52 -6.12 5.40 -11.32
C ALA A 52 -6.44 6.81 -11.80
N VAL A 53 -7.61 6.95 -12.42
CA VAL A 53 -8.16 8.25 -12.80
C VAL A 53 -9.39 8.49 -11.94
N PHE A 54 -9.54 9.71 -11.43
CA PHE A 54 -10.68 10.13 -10.64
C PHE A 54 -11.10 11.53 -11.04
N GLU A 55 -12.36 11.86 -10.81
CA GLU A 55 -12.91 13.16 -11.13
C GLU A 55 -13.85 13.67 -10.04
N TYR A 56 -13.84 14.98 -9.84
CA TYR A 56 -14.84 15.66 -9.01
C TYR A 56 -16.06 16.02 -9.88
N ARG A 57 -17.23 15.51 -9.51
CA ARG A 57 -18.51 15.76 -10.20
C ARG A 57 -19.43 16.68 -9.41
N GLY A 58 -18.91 17.42 -8.42
CA GLY A 58 -19.67 18.43 -7.70
C GLY A 58 -19.71 19.78 -8.42
N GLY A 59 -20.55 20.69 -7.93
CA GLY A 59 -20.76 22.01 -8.53
C GLY A 59 -19.95 23.16 -7.90
N LEU A 60 -19.11 22.87 -6.90
CA LEU A 60 -18.34 23.88 -6.17
C LEU A 60 -16.92 23.99 -6.73
N ALA A 61 -16.30 25.16 -6.54
CA ALA A 61 -14.85 25.28 -6.71
C ALA A 61 -14.15 24.37 -5.69
N HIS A 62 -13.07 23.71 -6.12
CA HIS A 62 -12.30 22.79 -5.30
C HIS A 62 -10.80 22.98 -5.53
N LEU A 63 -10.01 22.49 -4.60
CA LEU A 63 -8.56 22.40 -4.70
C LEU A 63 -8.16 20.95 -4.39
N TRP A 64 -7.01 20.52 -4.90
CA TRP A 64 -6.44 19.22 -4.55
C TRP A 64 -5.28 19.44 -3.57
N CYS A 65 -5.27 18.66 -2.50
CA CYS A 65 -4.19 18.57 -1.54
C CYS A 65 -3.54 17.19 -1.68
N ASN A 66 -2.21 17.13 -1.71
CA ASN A 66 -1.50 15.85 -1.75
C ASN A 66 -0.49 15.79 -0.61
N THR A 67 -0.38 14.64 0.04
CA THR A 67 0.68 14.38 1.01
C THR A 67 1.21 12.98 0.84
N GLN A 68 2.53 12.88 0.71
CA GLN A 68 3.29 11.65 0.63
C GLN A 68 4.01 11.44 1.96
N GLU A 69 3.88 10.26 2.55
CA GLU A 69 4.58 9.90 3.78
C GLU A 69 5.18 8.49 3.75
N GLY A 70 6.17 8.27 4.60
CA GLY A 70 6.88 6.99 4.77
C GLY A 70 6.90 6.54 6.23
N LEU A 71 6.65 5.26 6.49
CA LEU A 71 6.42 4.77 7.87
C LEU A 71 7.67 4.90 8.74
N GLY A 72 8.85 4.85 8.12
CA GLY A 72 10.12 4.68 8.80
C GLY A 72 10.29 3.26 9.33
N ASN A 73 11.06 3.09 10.40
CA ASN A 73 11.57 1.77 10.81
C ASN A 73 10.57 0.89 11.58
N LYS A 74 9.31 1.31 11.75
CA LYS A 74 8.33 0.58 12.57
C LYS A 74 8.06 -0.82 12.02
N ASN A 75 8.05 -0.99 10.71
CA ASN A 75 7.86 -2.30 10.08
C ASN A 75 9.03 -3.26 10.30
N TRP A 76 10.26 -2.77 10.55
CA TRP A 76 11.37 -3.64 10.94
C TRP A 76 11.08 -4.31 12.29
N ILE A 77 10.51 -3.56 13.23
CA ILE A 77 10.09 -4.11 14.53
C ILE A 77 8.98 -5.14 14.33
N ALA A 78 8.01 -4.88 13.45
CA ALA A 78 6.95 -5.84 13.14
C ALA A 78 7.51 -7.15 12.53
N GLU A 79 8.47 -7.05 11.60
CA GLU A 79 9.20 -8.22 11.07
C GLU A 79 9.88 -9.01 12.19
N TRP A 80 10.57 -8.31 13.09
CA TRP A 80 11.24 -8.96 14.21
C TRP A 80 10.26 -9.65 15.14
N MET A 81 9.16 -8.98 15.49
CA MET A 81 8.13 -9.56 16.35
C MET A 81 7.47 -10.77 15.70
N TYR A 82 7.22 -10.71 14.39
CA TYR A 82 6.62 -11.82 13.67
C TYR A 82 7.54 -13.05 13.64
N GLN A 83 8.84 -12.86 13.43
CA GLN A 83 9.81 -13.95 13.34
C GLN A 83 10.24 -14.50 14.71
N PHE A 84 10.35 -13.65 15.74
CA PHE A 84 11.05 -14.00 16.98
C PHE A 84 10.20 -13.92 18.26
N ALA A 85 9.06 -13.22 18.28
CA ALA A 85 8.29 -13.07 19.52
C ALA A 85 7.46 -14.32 19.91
N GLY A 86 7.40 -15.34 19.05
CA GLY A 86 6.67 -16.60 19.34
C GLY A 86 5.14 -16.45 19.41
N THR A 87 4.60 -15.29 19.04
CA THR A 87 3.14 -15.01 19.12
C THR A 87 2.35 -15.51 17.91
N GLY A 88 3.02 -15.78 16.79
CA GLY A 88 2.39 -16.14 15.52
C GLY A 88 1.62 -14.99 14.84
N LYS A 89 1.65 -13.77 15.38
CA LYS A 89 1.00 -12.59 14.78
C LYS A 89 1.98 -11.88 13.84
N THR A 90 1.48 -11.43 12.68
CA THR A 90 2.27 -10.66 11.70
C THR A 90 2.49 -9.22 12.16
N TYR A 91 1.52 -8.66 12.92
CA TYR A 91 1.40 -7.23 13.25
C TYR A 91 1.16 -6.32 12.05
N TYR A 92 0.99 -6.88 10.85
CA TYR A 92 0.89 -6.10 9.62
C TYR A 92 -0.46 -5.42 9.41
N GLU A 93 -1.52 -5.83 10.12
CA GLU A 93 -2.77 -5.07 10.16
C GLU A 93 -2.55 -3.70 10.83
N SER A 94 -1.84 -3.66 11.96
CA SER A 94 -1.50 -2.40 12.63
C SER A 94 -0.52 -1.57 11.81
N ILE A 95 0.50 -2.21 11.22
CA ILE A 95 1.44 -1.52 10.30
C ILE A 95 0.69 -0.91 9.12
N GLY A 96 -0.28 -1.62 8.52
CA GLY A 96 -1.10 -1.07 7.46
C GLY A 96 -1.89 0.16 7.91
N ILE A 97 -2.50 0.11 9.09
CA ILE A 97 -3.20 1.27 9.66
C ILE A 97 -2.25 2.45 9.85
N ASP A 98 -1.09 2.23 10.47
CA ASP A 98 -0.11 3.29 10.73
C ASP A 98 0.40 3.92 9.42
N THR A 99 0.70 3.09 8.42
CA THR A 99 1.20 3.53 7.11
C THR A 99 0.21 4.42 6.39
N VAL A 100 -1.08 4.12 6.45
CA VAL A 100 -2.07 4.98 5.80
C VAL A 100 -2.35 6.23 6.64
N LEU A 101 -2.44 6.09 7.96
CA LEU A 101 -2.83 7.19 8.84
C LEU A 101 -1.83 8.34 8.88
N MET A 102 -0.53 8.10 8.68
CA MET A 102 0.45 9.19 8.65
C MET A 102 0.17 10.23 7.57
N SER A 103 -0.07 9.80 6.33
CA SER A 103 -0.40 10.72 5.22
C SER A 103 -1.82 11.27 5.35
N VAL A 104 -2.77 10.46 5.83
CA VAL A 104 -4.17 10.89 6.06
C VAL A 104 -4.24 12.03 7.08
N ASN A 105 -3.55 11.91 8.21
CA ASN A 105 -3.58 12.93 9.26
C ASN A 105 -3.06 14.27 8.75
N ASP A 106 -2.01 14.25 7.93
CA ASP A 106 -1.39 15.47 7.40
C ASP A 106 -2.24 16.14 6.31
N VAL A 107 -2.94 15.36 5.47
CA VAL A 107 -3.93 15.90 4.53
C VAL A 107 -5.09 16.56 5.29
N ILE A 108 -5.59 15.91 6.34
CA ILE A 108 -6.67 16.46 7.18
C ILE A 108 -6.21 17.72 7.92
N ALA A 109 -4.95 17.77 8.37
CA ALA A 109 -4.38 18.95 9.04
C ALA A 109 -4.33 20.18 8.12
N GLN A 110 -4.27 19.99 6.80
CA GLN A 110 -4.39 21.05 5.79
C GLN A 110 -5.85 21.46 5.52
N GLY A 111 -6.82 20.77 6.12
CA GLY A 111 -8.26 21.02 5.95
C GLY A 111 -8.92 20.26 4.80
N ALA A 112 -8.20 19.35 4.13
CA ALA A 112 -8.71 18.58 3.01
C ALA A 112 -9.40 17.27 3.45
N MET A 113 -10.36 16.82 2.66
CA MET A 113 -11.04 15.53 2.86
C MET A 113 -10.34 14.44 2.02
N PRO A 114 -9.82 13.36 2.62
CA PRO A 114 -9.17 12.28 1.86
C PRO A 114 -10.11 11.62 0.84
N VAL A 115 -9.64 11.41 -0.39
CA VAL A 115 -10.43 10.78 -1.45
C VAL A 115 -9.71 9.64 -2.18
N VAL A 116 -8.38 9.70 -2.29
CA VAL A 116 -7.57 8.66 -2.93
C VAL A 116 -6.33 8.42 -2.10
N TYR A 117 -5.94 7.15 -1.97
CA TYR A 117 -4.66 6.71 -1.44
C TYR A 117 -3.97 5.80 -2.46
N THR A 118 -2.66 5.94 -2.61
CA THR A 118 -1.84 5.01 -3.38
C THR A 118 -0.65 4.58 -2.54
N ASP A 119 -0.39 3.28 -2.45
CA ASP A 119 0.72 2.73 -1.67
C ASP A 119 1.95 2.42 -2.52
N GLU A 120 3.10 2.38 -1.86
CA GLU A 120 4.30 1.71 -2.36
C GLU A 120 4.85 0.80 -1.26
N VAL A 121 4.95 -0.49 -1.59
CA VAL A 121 5.55 -1.53 -0.75
C VAL A 121 6.83 -2.01 -1.41
N ALA A 122 7.95 -1.35 -1.10
CA ALA A 122 9.24 -1.69 -1.65
C ALA A 122 9.97 -2.70 -0.73
N VAL A 123 10.58 -3.74 -1.30
CA VAL A 123 11.26 -4.79 -0.50
C VAL A 123 12.67 -5.04 -1.00
N GLY A 124 13.55 -5.58 -0.15
CA GLY A 124 14.88 -6.02 -0.58
C GLY A 124 14.86 -7.33 -1.39
N ASP A 125 13.89 -8.20 -1.16
CA ASP A 125 13.76 -9.48 -1.88
C ASP A 125 12.29 -9.80 -2.13
N SER A 126 11.99 -10.25 -3.35
CA SER A 126 10.65 -10.66 -3.78
C SER A 126 10.06 -11.79 -2.91
N GLU A 127 10.89 -12.55 -2.18
CA GLU A 127 10.43 -13.55 -1.20
C GLU A 127 9.53 -12.95 -0.11
N TRP A 128 9.69 -11.66 0.21
CA TRP A 128 8.83 -11.00 1.18
C TRP A 128 7.34 -11.03 0.75
N PHE A 129 7.05 -10.97 -0.54
CA PHE A 129 5.67 -10.98 -1.06
C PHE A 129 5.00 -12.36 -1.02
N GLN A 130 5.74 -13.44 -0.73
CA GLN A 130 5.18 -14.79 -0.70
C GLN A 130 4.42 -15.11 0.59
N ASP A 131 4.58 -14.31 1.64
CA ASP A 131 3.82 -14.49 2.88
C ASP A 131 2.40 -13.94 2.71
N GLU A 132 1.49 -14.83 2.35
CA GLU A 132 0.08 -14.51 2.12
C GLU A 132 -0.61 -13.98 3.39
N LYS A 133 -0.24 -14.47 4.57
CA LYS A 133 -0.83 -14.03 5.84
C LYS A 133 -0.47 -12.56 6.09
N ARG A 134 0.81 -12.22 5.94
CA ARG A 134 1.30 -10.84 6.05
C ARG A 134 0.65 -9.93 5.02
N ALA A 135 0.53 -10.39 3.77
CA ALA A 135 -0.12 -9.63 2.69
C ALA A 135 -1.58 -9.29 3.03
N ARG A 136 -2.35 -10.29 3.48
CA ARG A 136 -3.77 -10.10 3.86
C ARG A 136 -3.93 -9.19 5.07
N ASP A 137 -3.07 -9.33 6.08
CA ASP A 137 -3.09 -8.47 7.25
C ASP A 137 -2.78 -7.00 6.88
N LEU A 138 -1.75 -6.76 6.05
CA LEU A 138 -1.41 -5.41 5.56
C LEU A 138 -2.58 -4.79 4.77
N ALA A 139 -3.12 -5.53 3.80
CA ALA A 139 -4.23 -5.07 2.97
C ALA A 139 -5.50 -4.79 3.80
N LYS A 140 -5.75 -5.58 4.86
CA LYS A 140 -6.83 -5.32 5.81
C LYS A 140 -6.63 -4.02 6.59
N GLY A 141 -5.39 -3.71 6.99
CA GLY A 141 -5.05 -2.43 7.60
C GLY A 141 -5.35 -1.25 6.67
N PHE A 142 -4.92 -1.34 5.41
CA PHE A 142 -5.20 -0.32 4.39
C PHE A 142 -6.70 -0.14 4.16
N TYR A 143 -7.44 -1.24 3.97
CA TYR A 143 -8.89 -1.23 3.83
C TYR A 143 -9.59 -0.55 4.99
N THR A 144 -9.17 -0.87 6.23
CA THR A 144 -9.76 -0.34 7.45
C THR A 144 -9.70 1.19 7.46
N VAL A 145 -8.55 1.77 7.11
CA VAL A 145 -8.40 3.22 7.04
C VAL A 145 -9.17 3.80 5.85
N CYS A 146 -9.10 3.20 4.67
CA CYS A 146 -9.86 3.63 3.49
C CYS A 146 -11.36 3.73 3.79
N LYS A 147 -11.92 2.71 4.44
CA LYS A 147 -13.32 2.68 4.87
C LYS A 147 -13.63 3.75 5.92
N MET A 148 -12.72 3.93 6.88
CA MET A 148 -12.89 4.89 7.97
C MET A 148 -12.96 6.34 7.47
N VAL A 149 -12.09 6.72 6.52
CA VAL A 149 -12.02 8.11 6.03
C VAL A 149 -12.79 8.35 4.73
N GLY A 150 -13.26 7.29 4.08
CA GLY A 150 -14.06 7.40 2.85
C GLY A 150 -13.23 7.65 1.59
N MET A 151 -12.02 7.08 1.51
CA MET A 151 -11.14 7.21 0.34
C MET A 151 -10.96 5.87 -0.39
N ALA A 152 -10.57 5.92 -1.66
CA ALA A 152 -10.25 4.73 -2.45
C ALA A 152 -8.75 4.39 -2.43
N LEU A 153 -8.41 3.10 -2.55
CA LEU A 153 -7.08 2.58 -2.87
C LEU A 153 -7.09 1.96 -4.28
N PRO A 154 -7.04 2.77 -5.35
CA PRO A 154 -7.25 2.28 -6.70
C PRO A 154 -5.96 1.78 -7.38
N ALA A 155 -4.78 2.13 -6.86
CA ALA A 155 -3.48 1.76 -7.42
C ALA A 155 -2.39 1.76 -6.35
N GLY A 156 -1.28 1.07 -6.63
CA GLY A 156 -0.09 1.02 -5.78
C GLY A 156 1.06 0.29 -6.48
N GLU A 157 2.24 0.29 -5.86
CA GLU A 157 3.46 -0.33 -6.40
C GLU A 157 4.13 -1.30 -5.44
N SER A 158 4.85 -2.27 -5.99
CA SER A 158 5.48 -3.35 -5.21
C SER A 158 6.88 -3.72 -5.70
N PRO A 159 7.84 -2.77 -5.71
CA PRO A 159 9.14 -3.00 -6.31
C PRO A 159 10.03 -3.89 -5.43
N SER A 160 10.78 -4.79 -6.09
CA SER A 160 11.85 -5.58 -5.45
C SER A 160 13.20 -4.90 -5.73
N LEU A 161 13.80 -4.33 -4.69
CA LEU A 161 14.94 -3.42 -4.75
C LEU A 161 16.19 -4.05 -4.09
N ARG A 162 16.61 -5.22 -4.57
CA ARG A 162 17.74 -6.02 -4.06
C ARG A 162 19.02 -5.25 -3.74
N TYR A 163 19.32 -4.23 -4.53
CA TYR A 163 20.55 -3.44 -4.38
C TYR A 163 20.40 -2.21 -3.49
N LEU A 164 19.16 -1.78 -3.19
CA LEU A 164 18.86 -0.52 -2.51
C LEU A 164 18.31 -0.72 -1.10
N ILE A 165 17.40 -1.67 -0.90
CA ILE A 165 16.81 -1.94 0.42
C ILE A 165 17.53 -3.12 1.06
N LYS A 166 18.21 -2.84 2.18
CA LYS A 166 18.96 -3.83 2.97
C LYS A 166 18.49 -3.76 4.42
N ALA A 167 17.81 -4.81 4.88
CA ALA A 167 17.36 -4.88 6.25
C ALA A 167 18.54 -5.13 7.19
N GLU A 168 18.50 -4.51 8.37
CA GLU A 168 19.49 -4.77 9.42
C GLU A 168 19.25 -6.14 10.08
N PRO A 169 20.32 -6.93 10.37
CA PRO A 169 20.20 -8.18 11.10
C PRO A 169 19.51 -7.99 12.47
N PRO A 170 18.75 -9.00 12.95
CA PRO A 170 18.62 -10.35 12.39
C PRO A 170 17.58 -10.49 11.26
N ILE A 171 16.93 -9.41 10.85
CA ILE A 171 15.87 -9.46 9.83
C ILE A 171 16.48 -9.53 8.44
N LYS A 172 16.08 -10.53 7.67
CA LYS A 172 16.53 -10.70 6.28
C LYS A 172 15.86 -9.73 5.31
N ASN A 173 14.54 -9.54 5.48
CA ASN A 173 13.72 -8.73 4.60
C ASN A 173 12.72 -7.90 5.43
N ALA A 174 12.80 -6.58 5.31
CA ALA A 174 11.83 -5.64 5.84
C ALA A 174 11.47 -4.64 4.72
N PRO A 175 10.18 -4.33 4.51
CA PRO A 175 9.77 -3.43 3.44
C PRO A 175 10.11 -1.97 3.79
N SER A 176 10.24 -1.11 2.80
CA SER A 176 9.95 0.31 2.96
C SER A 176 8.50 0.53 2.57
N LEU A 177 7.72 1.13 3.47
CA LEU A 177 6.30 1.39 3.27
C LEU A 177 6.09 2.90 3.13
N SER A 178 5.51 3.32 2.01
CA SER A 178 5.11 4.70 1.79
C SER A 178 3.76 4.78 1.09
N GLY A 179 3.17 5.96 1.06
CA GLY A 179 2.02 6.20 0.23
C GLY A 179 1.65 7.67 0.13
N CYS A 180 0.79 7.98 -0.82
CA CYS A 180 0.28 9.31 -1.10
C CYS A 180 -1.21 9.34 -0.83
N VAL A 181 -1.69 10.34 -0.09
CA VAL A 181 -3.12 10.68 -0.01
C VAL A 181 -3.37 11.92 -0.86
N THR A 182 -4.36 11.83 -1.74
CA THR A 182 -5.00 12.98 -2.35
C THR A 182 -6.28 13.32 -1.59
N GLY A 183 -6.41 14.58 -1.19
CA GLY A 183 -7.62 15.16 -0.63
C GLY A 183 -8.19 16.29 -1.48
N ILE A 184 -9.47 16.60 -1.25
CA ILE A 184 -10.24 17.68 -1.86
C ILE A 184 -10.69 18.73 -0.84
#